data_AF-A0A1H4KE28-F1
#
_entry.id   AF-A0A1H4KE28-F1
#
_cell.length_a   1.000
_cell.length_b   1.000
_cell.length_c   1.000
_cell.angle_alpha   90.00
_cell.angle_beta   90.00
_cell.angle_gamma   90.00
#
_symmetry.space_group_name_H-M   'P 1'
#
loop_
_entity.id
_entity.type
_entity.pdbx_description
1 polymer ?
#
loop_
_entity_poly.entity_id
_entity_poly.type
_entity_poly.pdbx_seq_one_letter_code
_entity_poly.pdbx_strand_id
1 'polypeptide(L)'
;MGAVATAESARKTRSMTKPPEVAGLMLAGSGRVSRIIGLVLTVIIGISFAFLVWVALSSRFGPVSADPHGYGLIIGTVLALGLGLLVAVTVPLVFSPGRRSRAYLWSVLGYLVVAAGLIAALLTA
;
A
#
# COMPACT_ATOMS: atom_id res chain seq x y z
N MET A 1 18.57 9.20 -63.31
CA MET A 1 18.90 8.11 -62.34
C MET A 1 19.55 8.64 -61.05
N GLY A 2 19.14 9.80 -60.50
CA GLY A 2 19.79 10.42 -59.33
C GLY A 2 18.90 10.62 -58.09
N ALA A 3 17.58 10.40 -58.20
CA ALA A 3 16.63 10.70 -57.13
C ALA A 3 16.36 9.52 -56.18
N VAL A 4 16.79 8.30 -56.54
CA VAL A 4 16.53 7.09 -55.75
C VAL A 4 17.58 6.89 -54.65
N ALA A 5 18.84 7.28 -54.89
CA ALA A 5 19.94 7.13 -53.95
C ALA A 5 19.83 8.04 -52.70
N THR A 6 19.17 9.20 -52.84
CA THR A 6 19.01 10.16 -51.74
C THR A 6 17.91 9.76 -50.76
N ALA A 7 16.86 9.08 -51.21
CA ALA A 7 15.78 8.59 -50.34
C ALA A 7 16.23 7.44 -49.45
N GLU A 8 17.14 6.59 -49.93
CA GLU A 8 17.67 5.45 -49.19
C GLU A 8 18.63 5.88 -48.07
N SER A 9 19.43 6.92 -48.32
CA SER A 9 20.33 7.49 -47.30
C SER A 9 19.57 8.20 -46.16
N ALA A 10 18.39 8.76 -46.43
CA ALA A 10 17.53 9.38 -45.42
C ALA A 10 16.76 8.36 -44.56
N ARG A 11 16.54 7.14 -45.06
CA ARG A 11 15.89 6.06 -44.31
C ARG A 11 16.82 5.43 -43.27
N LYS A 12 18.13 5.41 -43.56
CA LYS A 12 19.14 4.79 -42.70
C LYS A 12 19.40 5.57 -41.42
N THR A 13 19.32 6.90 -41.46
CA THR A 13 19.54 7.77 -40.29
C THR A 13 18.35 7.84 -39.34
N ARG A 14 17.14 7.48 -39.79
CA ARG A 14 15.93 7.45 -38.94
C ARG A 14 15.82 6.21 -38.04
N SER A 15 16.75 5.25 -38.17
CA SER A 15 16.82 4.04 -37.32
C SER A 15 17.65 4.23 -36.05
N MET A 16 18.23 5.42 -35.84
CA MET A 16 19.19 5.71 -34.77
C MET A 16 18.59 6.44 -33.55
N THR A 17 17.27 6.57 -33.48
CA THR A 17 16.59 7.06 -32.26
C THR A 17 16.23 5.86 -31.38
N LYS A 18 17.03 5.66 -30.33
CA LYS A 18 16.92 4.74 -29.18
C LYS A 18 15.80 3.66 -29.25
N PRO A 19 16.16 2.37 -29.15
CA PRO A 19 15.21 1.29 -29.35
C PRO A 19 14.05 1.34 -28.33
N PRO A 20 12.80 1.10 -28.76
CA PRO A 20 11.64 1.00 -27.86
C PRO A 20 11.80 -0.10 -26.80
N GLU A 21 12.74 -1.02 -27.01
CA GLU A 21 13.11 -2.10 -26.09
C GLU A 21 13.64 -1.61 -24.73
N VAL A 22 14.48 -0.55 -24.70
CA VAL A 22 14.98 -0.01 -23.42
C VAL A 22 13.90 0.72 -22.62
N ALA A 23 12.94 1.36 -23.30
CA ALA A 23 11.78 1.97 -22.64
C ALA A 23 10.86 0.90 -22.01
N GLY A 24 10.66 -0.22 -22.72
CA GLY A 24 9.92 -1.38 -22.21
C GLY A 24 10.59 -2.02 -20.98
N LEU A 25 11.91 -2.17 -21.00
CA LEU A 25 12.70 -2.69 -19.87
C LEU A 25 12.64 -1.77 -18.63
N MET A 26 12.72 -0.44 -18.82
CA MET A 26 12.60 0.52 -17.72
C MET A 26 11.19 0.55 -17.09
N LEU A 27 10.14 0.50 -17.91
CA LEU A 27 8.75 0.43 -17.41
C LEU A 27 8.46 -0.88 -16.67
N ALA A 28 8.98 -2.01 -17.16
CA ALA A 28 8.84 -3.30 -16.51
C ALA A 28 9.61 -3.40 -15.18
N GLY A 29 10.74 -2.69 -15.04
CA GLY A 29 11.51 -2.58 -13.80
C GLY A 29 10.79 -1.75 -12.72
N SER A 30 10.25 -0.58 -13.08
CA SER A 30 9.55 0.33 -12.16
C SER A 30 8.32 -0.32 -11.51
N GLY A 31 7.59 -1.15 -12.26
CA GLY A 31 6.46 -1.91 -11.74
C GLY A 31 6.83 -2.97 -10.70
N ARG A 32 8.06 -3.53 -10.73
CA ARG A 32 8.54 -4.49 -9.72
C ARG A 32 8.99 -3.79 -8.45
N VAL A 33 9.77 -2.72 -8.58
CA VAL A 33 10.29 -1.95 -7.44
C VAL A 33 9.14 -1.38 -6.60
N SER A 34 8.13 -0.78 -7.24
CA SER A 34 6.95 -0.23 -6.54
C SER A 34 6.18 -1.29 -5.75
N ARG A 35 6.09 -2.54 -6.25
CA ARG A 35 5.43 -3.63 -5.52
C ARG A 35 6.25 -4.13 -4.33
N ILE A 36 7.57 -4.20 -4.47
CA ILE A 36 8.46 -4.58 -3.35
C ILE A 36 8.35 -3.53 -2.24
N ILE A 37 8.43 -2.25 -2.59
CA ILE A 37 8.24 -1.15 -1.63
C ILE A 37 6.86 -1.24 -0.98
N GLY A 38 5.80 -1.42 -1.79
CA GLY A 38 4.45 -1.60 -1.28
C GLY A 38 4.33 -2.77 -0.30
N LEU A 39 4.98 -3.91 -0.60
CA LEU A 39 4.95 -5.10 0.25
C LEU A 39 5.68 -4.86 1.57
N VAL A 40 6.89 -4.31 1.52
CA VAL A 40 7.68 -4.00 2.73
C VAL A 40 6.93 -3.02 3.63
N LEU A 41 6.39 -1.94 3.06
CA LEU A 41 5.60 -0.96 3.81
C LEU A 41 4.35 -1.62 4.43
N THR A 42 3.62 -2.40 3.64
CA THR A 42 2.41 -3.11 4.11
C THR A 42 2.74 -4.04 5.27
N VAL A 43 3.85 -4.77 5.22
CA VAL A 43 4.23 -5.72 6.28
C VAL A 43 4.62 -4.97 7.56
N ILE A 44 5.51 -3.97 7.47
CA ILE A 44 5.99 -3.25 8.65
C ILE A 44 4.84 -2.50 9.34
N ILE A 45 4.06 -1.76 8.55
CA ILE A 45 2.92 -0.98 9.05
C ILE A 45 1.80 -1.92 9.51
N GLY A 46 1.53 -2.99 8.76
CA GLY A 46 0.49 -3.96 9.07
C GLY A 46 0.73 -4.75 10.35
N ILE A 47 1.96 -5.19 10.61
CA ILE A 47 2.32 -5.86 11.87
C ILE A 47 2.15 -4.88 13.03
N SER A 48 2.64 -3.65 12.88
CA SER A 48 2.54 -2.62 13.92
C SER A 48 1.08 -2.28 14.23
N PHE A 49 0.23 -2.18 13.20
CA PHE A 49 -1.20 -2.01 13.33
C PHE A 49 -1.86 -3.18 14.06
N ALA A 50 -1.59 -4.41 13.65
CA ALA A 50 -2.17 -5.61 14.26
C ALA A 50 -1.80 -5.72 15.76
N PHE A 51 -0.55 -5.39 16.10
CA PHE A 51 -0.10 -5.33 17.49
C PHE A 51 -0.88 -4.30 18.32
N LEU A 52 -1.13 -3.10 17.78
CA LEU A 52 -1.89 -2.07 18.49
C LEU A 52 -3.37 -2.42 18.65
N VAL A 53 -3.98 -3.02 17.62
CA VAL A 53 -5.34 -3.58 17.71
C VAL A 53 -5.39 -4.62 18.83
N TRP A 54 -4.40 -5.51 18.89
CA TRP A 54 -4.30 -6.51 19.95
C TRP A 54 -4.18 -5.88 21.35
N VAL A 55 -3.33 -4.86 21.52
CA VAL A 55 -3.17 -4.13 22.80
C VAL A 55 -4.50 -3.50 23.23
N ALA A 56 -5.20 -2.81 22.30
CA ALA A 56 -6.47 -2.18 22.60
C ALA A 56 -7.54 -3.20 23.02
N LEU A 57 -7.69 -4.28 22.26
CA LEU A 57 -8.67 -5.32 22.57
C LEU A 57 -8.31 -6.10 23.85
N SER A 58 -7.02 -6.32 24.11
CA SER A 58 -6.55 -6.97 25.34
C SER A 58 -6.80 -6.11 26.58
N SER A 59 -6.70 -4.78 26.45
CA SER A 59 -7.08 -3.86 27.52
C SER A 59 -8.60 -3.91 27.78
N ARG A 60 -9.42 -4.00 26.72
CA ARG A 60 -10.88 -4.08 26.87
C ARG A 60 -11.39 -5.40 27.45
N PHE A 61 -10.90 -6.52 26.93
CA PHE A 61 -11.41 -7.86 27.26
C PHE A 61 -10.55 -8.60 28.30
N GLY A 62 -9.43 -8.00 28.72
CA GLY A 62 -8.52 -8.57 29.70
C GLY A 62 -8.90 -8.24 31.15
N PRO A 63 -8.11 -8.74 32.12
CA PRO A 63 -8.30 -8.44 33.52
C PRO A 63 -8.09 -6.95 33.83
N VAL A 64 -8.92 -6.36 34.68
CA VAL A 64 -8.79 -4.95 35.12
C VAL A 64 -7.41 -4.65 35.73
N SER A 65 -6.77 -5.64 36.34
CA SER A 65 -5.41 -5.50 36.89
C SER A 65 -4.33 -5.27 35.82
N ALA A 66 -4.57 -5.64 34.57
CA ALA A 66 -3.62 -5.47 33.48
C ALA A 66 -3.64 -4.04 32.90
N ASP A 67 -4.80 -3.37 32.95
CA ASP A 67 -4.94 -1.96 32.56
C ASP A 67 -6.01 -1.25 33.41
N PRO A 68 -5.68 -0.84 34.65
CA PRO A 68 -6.65 -0.25 35.59
C PRO A 68 -7.22 1.09 35.11
N HIS A 69 -6.52 1.76 34.20
CA HIS A 69 -6.84 3.11 33.74
C HIS A 69 -7.36 3.15 32.30
N GLY A 70 -7.33 2.02 31.58
CA GLY A 70 -7.73 1.94 30.17
C GLY A 70 -6.76 2.64 29.21
N TYR A 71 -5.50 2.90 29.62
CA TYR A 71 -4.53 3.59 28.76
C TYR A 71 -4.18 2.77 27.52
N GLY A 72 -4.10 1.45 27.66
CA GLY A 72 -3.89 0.53 26.54
C GLY A 72 -5.03 0.62 25.52
N LEU A 73 -6.27 0.76 25.99
CA LEU A 73 -7.43 0.93 25.11
C LEU A 73 -7.40 2.27 24.37
N ILE A 74 -7.18 3.38 25.07
CA ILE A 74 -7.17 4.72 24.47
C ILE A 74 -5.98 4.88 23.52
N ILE A 75 -4.76 4.63 23.99
CA ILE A 75 -3.54 4.82 23.21
C ILE A 75 -3.49 3.82 22.06
N GLY A 76 -3.82 2.55 22.34
CA GLY A 76 -3.89 1.50 21.33
C GLY A 76 -4.87 1.86 20.22
N THR A 77 -6.06 2.36 20.56
CA THR A 77 -7.07 2.76 19.57
C THR A 77 -6.59 3.93 18.71
N VAL A 78 -6.10 5.02 19.30
CA VAL A 78 -5.67 6.21 18.54
C VAL A 78 -4.53 5.87 17.58
N LEU A 79 -3.52 5.14 18.07
CA LEU A 79 -2.39 4.73 17.23
C LEU A 79 -2.82 3.71 16.16
N ALA A 80 -3.69 2.76 16.49
CA ALA A 80 -4.21 1.80 15.53
C ALA A 80 -5.03 2.47 14.42
N LEU A 81 -5.83 3.50 14.73
CA LEU A 81 -6.59 4.22 13.70
C LEU A 81 -5.67 4.93 12.70
N GLY A 82 -4.60 5.56 13.19
CA GLY A 82 -3.60 6.22 12.33
C GLY A 82 -2.83 5.21 11.47
N LEU A 83 -2.30 4.15 12.08
CA LEU A 83 -1.58 3.09 11.36
C LEU A 83 -2.48 2.30 10.41
N GLY A 84 -3.72 2.02 10.80
CA GLY A 84 -4.71 1.34 9.98
C GLY A 84 -5.03 2.12 8.70
N LEU A 85 -5.05 3.45 8.76
CA LEU A 85 -5.21 4.28 7.57
C LEU A 85 -3.99 4.17 6.64
N LEU A 86 -2.77 4.12 7.19
CA LEU A 86 -1.56 3.87 6.41
C LEU A 86 -1.57 2.48 5.77
N VAL A 87 -2.02 1.45 6.49
CA VAL A 87 -2.24 0.11 5.93
C VAL A 87 -3.24 0.18 4.77
N ALA A 88 -4.34 0.90 4.95
CA ALA A 88 -5.39 1.02 3.93
C ALA A 88 -4.89 1.61 2.60
N VAL A 89 -3.91 2.52 2.68
CA VAL A 89 -3.31 3.16 1.51
C VAL A 89 -2.13 2.37 0.93
N THR A 90 -1.39 1.62 1.76
CA THR A 90 -0.19 0.88 1.34
C THR A 90 -0.51 -0.51 0.77
N VAL A 91 -1.53 -1.20 1.28
CA VAL A 91 -1.96 -2.53 0.78
C VAL A 91 -2.23 -2.53 -0.74
N PRO A 92 -2.94 -1.55 -1.32
CA PRO A 92 -3.19 -1.51 -2.76
C PRO A 92 -1.92 -1.38 -3.62
N LEU A 93 -0.83 -0.86 -3.07
CA LEU A 93 0.43 -0.67 -3.82
C LEU A 93 1.08 -2.01 -4.22
N VAL A 94 0.79 -3.09 -3.48
CA VAL A 94 1.24 -4.46 -3.76
C VAL A 94 0.63 -5.00 -5.06
N PHE A 95 -0.56 -4.52 -5.43
CA PHE A 95 -1.31 -5.02 -6.58
C PHE A 95 -0.93 -4.32 -7.89
N SER A 96 -1.16 -5.02 -9.00
CA SER A 96 -0.99 -4.47 -10.35
C SER A 96 -1.97 -3.33 -10.63
N PRO A 97 -1.61 -2.33 -11.46
CA PRO A 97 -2.42 -1.12 -11.68
C PRO A 97 -3.89 -1.39 -12.02
N GLY A 98 -4.18 -2.42 -12.81
CA GLY A 98 -5.55 -2.80 -13.19
C GLY A 98 -6.40 -3.39 -12.06
N ARG A 99 -5.82 -3.75 -10.91
CA ARG A 99 -6.54 -4.28 -9.74
C ARG A 99 -6.50 -3.35 -8.53
N ARG A 100 -5.77 -2.22 -8.60
CA ARG A 100 -5.58 -1.31 -7.47
C ARG A 100 -6.89 -0.71 -6.95
N SER A 101 -7.82 -0.34 -7.83
CA SER A 101 -9.10 0.27 -7.43
C SER A 101 -9.94 -0.67 -6.55
N ARG A 102 -10.06 -1.95 -6.93
CA ARG A 102 -10.71 -2.97 -6.09
C ARG A 102 -9.96 -3.21 -4.80
N ALA A 103 -8.62 -3.27 -4.83
CA ALA A 103 -7.82 -3.43 -3.63
C ALA A 103 -8.01 -2.26 -2.66
N TYR A 104 -8.07 -1.01 -3.16
CA TYR A 104 -8.39 0.17 -2.36
C TYR A 104 -9.75 0.05 -1.69
N LEU A 105 -10.79 -0.32 -2.45
CA LEU A 105 -12.14 -0.49 -1.90
C LEU A 105 -12.16 -1.49 -0.74
N TRP A 106 -11.61 -2.68 -0.94
CA TRP A 106 -11.57 -3.71 0.09
C TRP A 106 -10.70 -3.31 1.29
N SER A 107 -9.58 -2.62 1.04
CA SER A 107 -8.70 -2.18 2.12
C SER A 107 -9.34 -1.09 2.97
N VAL A 108 -10.07 -0.15 2.35
CA VAL A 108 -10.84 0.87 3.06
C VAL A 108 -11.99 0.24 3.84
N LEU A 109 -12.74 -0.69 3.25
CA LEU A 109 -13.81 -1.40 3.97
C LEU A 109 -13.27 -2.18 5.17
N GLY A 110 -12.16 -2.91 5.00
CA GLY A 110 -11.50 -3.62 6.10
C GLY A 110 -11.06 -2.66 7.21
N TYR A 111 -10.47 -1.52 6.85
CA TYR A 111 -10.12 -0.47 7.80
C TYR A 111 -11.34 0.07 8.56
N LEU A 112 -12.43 0.39 7.86
CA LEU A 112 -13.65 0.92 8.47
C LEU A 112 -14.27 -0.07 9.47
N VAL A 113 -14.26 -1.37 9.15
CA VAL A 113 -14.75 -2.42 10.06
C VAL A 113 -13.90 -2.47 11.33
N VAL A 114 -12.57 -2.48 11.20
CA VAL A 114 -11.69 -2.51 12.39
C VAL A 114 -11.79 -1.21 13.18
N ALA A 115 -11.85 -0.05 12.51
CA ALA A 115 -12.03 1.25 13.16
C ALA A 115 -13.34 1.32 13.95
N ALA A 116 -14.46 0.89 13.35
CA ALA A 116 -15.74 0.82 14.04
C ALA A 116 -15.69 -0.12 15.24
N GLY A 117 -15.03 -1.28 15.11
CA GLY A 117 -14.85 -2.23 16.21
C GLY A 117 -14.04 -1.63 17.38
N LEU A 118 -12.94 -0.94 17.08
CA LEU A 118 -12.12 -0.28 18.11
C LEU A 118 -12.87 0.86 18.80
N ILE A 119 -13.59 1.68 18.04
CA ILE A 119 -14.41 2.77 18.59
C ILE A 119 -15.53 2.19 19.47
N ALA A 120 -16.20 1.13 19.04
CA ALA A 120 -17.21 0.46 19.85
C ALA A 120 -16.62 -0.13 21.14
N ALA A 121 -15.43 -0.73 21.07
CA ALA A 121 -14.71 -1.22 22.24
C ALA A 121 -14.36 -0.08 23.22
N LEU A 122 -13.94 1.07 22.71
CA LEU A 122 -13.63 2.25 23.51
C LEU A 122 -14.88 2.89 24.15
N LEU A 123 -15.98 2.99 23.42
CA LEU A 123 -17.22 3.64 23.90
C LEU A 123 -18.02 2.77 24.87
N THR A 124 -17.85 1.45 24.81
CA THR A 124 -18.51 0.53 25.75
C THR A 124 -17.65 0.20 26.96
N ALA A 125 -16.40 0.71 26.99
CA ALA A 125 -15.38 0.44 28.00
C ALA A 125 -15.89 0.66 29.42
#